data_AF-A0A2T3NLW2-F1
#
_entry.id   AF-A0A2T3NLW2-F1
#
_cell.length_a   1.000
_cell.length_b   1.000
_cell.length_c   1.000
_cell.angle_alpha   90.00
_cell.angle_beta   90.00
_cell.angle_gamma   90.00
#
_symmetry.space_group_name_H-M   'P 1'
#
loop_
_entity.id
_entity.type
_entity.pdbx_description
1 polymer ?
#
loop_
_entity_poly.entity_id
_entity_poly.type
_entity_poly.pdbx_seq_one_letter_code
_entity_poly.pdbx_strand_id
1 'polypeptide(L)'
;MKIMKLTLAALLTASLVGCASSPTTEMVKDVTITQPACCSSYSEFAWIPMSGDSIDFAVDEYSQIGEFPEGKSYFAGFVLTENVERMRVDLKSWMRTSGVFAPKVLLLSPTFQIVESYDLTDFEFKPSSMFQLNSYHKRFDMNQATTPYMVVYSPLEYREGQIEVPHPERIRAEELGMARPMVTDPIIQHQKFGSLELDMKPTALRSYRASEAPKATVATPVVTQAKPAVAAAAPVAAPAAITTATAASVASSSSAKMLPESEAFYNSQIKAAVESNDMQKALTLMEEAKRAGSSTAEATFLELIKK
;
A
#
# COMPACT_ATOMS: atom_id res chain seq x y z
N MET A 1 0.18 -82.11 24.53
CA MET A 1 -0.51 -82.37 25.83
C MET A 1 0.39 -81.85 26.95
N LYS A 2 -0.16 -80.99 27.82
CA LYS A 2 0.34 -80.54 29.15
C LYS A 2 1.60 -79.65 29.28
N ILE A 3 1.36 -78.33 29.21
CA ILE A 3 1.47 -77.31 30.29
C ILE A 3 2.15 -77.79 31.59
N MET A 4 3.18 -77.08 32.12
CA MET A 4 3.03 -76.09 33.21
C MET A 4 4.35 -75.57 33.83
N LYS A 5 4.49 -74.22 33.84
CA LYS A 5 5.12 -73.31 34.83
C LYS A 5 6.60 -73.44 35.23
N LEU A 6 7.37 -72.39 34.94
CA LEU A 6 8.38 -71.86 35.87
C LEU A 6 8.36 -70.31 35.89
N THR A 7 7.78 -69.79 36.97
CA THR A 7 8.25 -68.67 37.81
C THR A 7 8.81 -67.38 37.16
N LEU A 8 7.90 -66.39 37.04
CA LEU A 8 7.97 -65.05 37.65
C LEU A 8 9.26 -64.68 38.43
N ALA A 9 10.11 -63.81 37.86
CA ALA A 9 10.92 -62.81 38.57
C ALA A 9 11.54 -61.81 37.58
N ALA A 10 11.69 -60.56 38.01
CA ALA A 10 12.38 -59.44 37.34
C ALA A 10 11.59 -58.65 36.27
N LEU A 11 10.43 -58.12 36.68
CA LEU A 11 9.86 -56.91 36.08
C LEU A 11 9.87 -55.82 37.17
N LEU A 12 10.95 -55.05 37.27
CA LEU A 12 10.99 -53.75 37.95
C LEU A 12 12.36 -53.11 37.67
N THR A 13 12.38 -51.81 37.38
CA THR A 13 13.54 -50.91 37.09
C THR A 13 13.86 -50.64 35.61
N ALA A 14 12.92 -50.05 34.89
CA ALA A 14 13.25 -49.17 33.76
C ALA A 14 12.16 -48.10 33.58
N SER A 15 11.99 -47.24 34.58
CA SER A 15 11.22 -46.01 34.47
C SER A 15 12.06 -44.84 35.00
N LEU A 16 13.15 -44.55 34.30
CA LEU A 16 13.65 -43.18 34.24
C LEU A 16 13.06 -42.56 32.97
N VAL A 17 11.90 -41.95 33.13
CA VAL A 17 11.41 -40.91 32.22
C VAL A 17 12.36 -39.75 32.40
N GLY A 18 13.40 -39.69 31.57
CA GLY A 18 14.18 -38.47 31.39
C GLY A 18 13.27 -37.44 30.75
N CYS A 19 13.00 -36.35 31.48
CA CYS A 19 12.41 -35.15 30.92
C CYS A 19 13.25 -34.72 29.72
N ALA A 20 12.74 -34.95 28.50
CA ALA A 20 13.23 -34.27 27.33
C ALA A 20 13.03 -32.78 27.61
N SER A 21 14.12 -32.07 27.86
CA SER A 21 14.13 -30.62 27.79
C SER A 21 13.81 -30.29 26.35
N SER A 22 12.57 -29.88 26.08
CA SER A 22 12.23 -29.29 24.79
C SER A 22 13.22 -28.15 24.57
N PRO A 23 14.07 -28.17 23.53
CA PRO A 23 14.84 -27.00 23.20
C PRO A 23 13.82 -25.88 23.00
N THR A 24 13.97 -24.80 23.75
CA THR A 24 13.28 -23.56 23.46
C THR A 24 13.76 -23.18 22.07
N THR A 25 13.00 -23.56 21.04
CA THR A 25 13.27 -23.16 19.67
C THR A 25 13.15 -21.66 19.68
N GLU A 26 14.27 -20.95 19.82
CA GLU A 26 14.32 -19.56 19.39
C GLU A 26 13.84 -19.60 17.95
N MET A 27 12.64 -19.06 17.74
CA MET A 27 12.05 -18.95 16.42
C MET A 27 12.88 -17.91 15.67
N VAL A 28 14.06 -18.33 15.19
CA VAL A 28 14.91 -17.52 14.32
C VAL A 28 14.06 -17.26 13.09
N LYS A 29 13.55 -16.04 13.00
CA LYS A 29 12.72 -15.63 11.87
C LYS A 29 13.55 -15.71 10.61
N ASP A 30 12.95 -16.21 9.54
CA ASP A 30 13.60 -16.18 8.23
C ASP A 30 13.73 -14.73 7.75
N VAL A 31 14.94 -14.22 7.89
CA VAL A 31 15.34 -12.87 7.50
C VAL A 31 15.90 -12.83 6.08
N THR A 32 16.19 -13.97 5.45
CA THR A 32 16.88 -14.01 4.15
C THR A 32 15.89 -13.87 3.00
N ILE A 33 16.34 -13.26 1.89
CA ILE A 33 15.56 -13.13 0.65
C ILE A 33 16.27 -13.91 -0.43
N THR A 34 15.71 -15.05 -0.82
CA THR A 34 16.26 -15.94 -1.84
C THR A 34 15.63 -15.72 -3.22
N GLN A 35 14.48 -15.03 -3.29
CA GLN A 35 13.80 -14.75 -4.55
C GLN A 35 14.67 -13.88 -5.49
N PRO A 36 14.46 -13.98 -6.81
CA PRO A 36 15.11 -13.08 -7.77
C PRO A 36 14.67 -11.63 -7.53
N ALA A 37 15.61 -10.69 -7.68
CA ALA A 37 15.29 -9.26 -7.68
C ALA A 37 14.56 -8.91 -8.98
N CYS A 38 13.58 -8.00 -8.92
CA CYS A 38 12.93 -7.48 -10.13
C CYS A 38 13.85 -6.55 -10.91
N CYS A 39 14.74 -5.88 -10.17
CA CYS A 39 15.28 -4.59 -10.58
C CYS A 39 16.71 -4.47 -10.04
N SER A 40 17.64 -4.11 -10.93
CA SER A 40 19.08 -3.95 -10.61
C SER A 40 19.50 -2.48 -10.54
N SER A 41 18.67 -1.59 -11.08
CA SER A 41 18.89 -0.15 -11.06
C SER A 41 17.66 0.58 -10.49
N TYR A 42 17.89 1.73 -9.86
CA TYR A 42 16.81 2.55 -9.31
C TYR A 42 15.83 3.04 -10.39
N SER A 43 16.27 3.23 -11.63
CA SER A 43 15.39 3.64 -12.73
C SER A 43 14.31 2.61 -13.10
N GLU A 44 14.49 1.34 -12.71
CA GLU A 44 13.53 0.25 -12.98
C GLU A 44 12.45 0.12 -11.90
N PHE A 45 12.56 0.85 -10.79
CA PHE A 45 11.67 0.71 -9.65
C PHE A 45 10.27 1.24 -9.97
N ALA A 46 9.25 0.63 -9.34
CA ALA A 46 7.91 1.20 -9.33
C ALA A 46 7.83 2.35 -8.31
N TRP A 47 7.35 3.51 -8.77
CA TRP A 47 7.29 4.72 -7.97
C TRP A 47 5.85 5.09 -7.62
N ILE A 48 5.57 5.22 -6.32
CA ILE A 48 4.27 5.64 -5.79
C ILE A 48 4.28 7.17 -5.68
N PRO A 49 3.35 7.90 -6.32
CA PRO A 49 3.28 9.34 -6.18
C PRO A 49 2.89 9.74 -4.76
N MET A 50 3.64 10.67 -4.18
CA MET A 50 3.41 11.21 -2.84
C MET A 50 2.30 12.26 -2.88
N SER A 51 1.05 11.79 -2.91
CA SER A 51 -0.16 12.62 -2.94
C SER A 51 -0.98 12.48 -1.66
N GLY A 52 -1.55 13.58 -1.17
CA GLY A 52 -2.36 13.63 0.05
C GLY A 52 -1.55 14.06 1.27
N ASP A 53 -2.12 13.84 2.46
CA ASP A 53 -1.51 14.22 3.74
C ASP A 53 -0.75 13.06 4.40
N SER A 54 -1.19 11.82 4.19
CA SER A 54 -0.50 10.62 4.67
C SER A 54 -0.74 9.41 3.77
N ILE A 55 0.20 8.46 3.78
CA ILE A 55 0.10 7.16 3.09
C ILE A 55 0.47 6.05 4.06
N ASP A 56 -0.45 5.13 4.29
CA ASP A 56 -0.17 3.84 4.93
C ASP A 56 0.25 2.82 3.89
N PHE A 57 1.36 2.14 4.12
CA PHE A 57 1.86 1.11 3.22
C PHE A 57 2.47 -0.06 3.99
N ALA A 58 2.50 -1.22 3.34
CA ALA A 58 3.18 -2.40 3.86
C ALA A 58 4.33 -2.76 2.92
N VAL A 59 5.45 -3.17 3.51
CA VAL A 59 6.50 -3.91 2.80
C VAL A 59 6.28 -5.37 3.15
N ASP A 60 5.85 -6.15 2.17
CA ASP A 60 5.40 -7.53 2.32
C ASP A 60 5.84 -8.41 1.12
N GLU A 61 5.28 -9.62 1.01
CA GLU A 61 5.59 -10.57 -0.06
C GLU A 61 5.20 -10.10 -1.47
N TYR A 62 4.30 -9.12 -1.59
CA TYR A 62 3.87 -8.53 -2.86
C TYR A 62 4.71 -7.32 -3.27
N SER A 63 5.54 -6.83 -2.36
CA SER A 63 6.44 -5.71 -2.63
C SER A 63 7.55 -6.13 -3.60
N GLN A 64 8.06 -5.17 -4.37
CA GLN A 64 9.16 -5.42 -5.28
C GLN A 64 10.45 -5.73 -4.51
N ILE A 65 11.29 -6.59 -5.09
CA ILE A 65 12.60 -6.94 -4.54
C ILE A 65 13.66 -6.22 -5.36
N GLY A 66 14.41 -5.35 -4.71
CA GLY A 66 15.52 -4.60 -5.30
C GLY A 66 16.86 -5.19 -4.89
N GLU A 67 17.87 -5.00 -5.75
CA GLU A 67 19.27 -5.26 -5.42
C GLU A 67 19.94 -3.97 -4.93
N PHE A 68 20.41 -3.99 -3.69
CA PHE A 68 21.10 -2.87 -3.03
C PHE A 68 22.55 -3.27 -2.72
N PRO A 69 23.45 -2.31 -2.45
CA PRO A 69 24.82 -2.60 -2.03
C PRO A 69 24.90 -3.53 -0.80
N GLU A 70 23.93 -3.43 0.11
CA GLU A 70 23.83 -4.24 1.33
C GLU A 70 23.04 -5.55 1.15
N GLY A 71 22.76 -5.92 -0.11
CA GLY A 71 22.04 -7.14 -0.48
C GLY A 71 20.58 -6.90 -0.89
N LYS A 72 19.88 -8.00 -1.20
CA LYS A 72 18.49 -7.94 -1.63
C LYS A 72 17.55 -7.53 -0.49
N SER A 73 16.58 -6.68 -0.81
CA SER A 73 15.52 -6.26 0.10
C SER A 73 14.21 -6.06 -0.65
N TYR A 74 13.10 -6.36 0.03
CA TYR A 74 11.81 -5.77 -0.32
C TYR A 74 11.87 -4.27 -0.07
N PHE A 75 11.23 -3.47 -0.92
CA PHE A 75 11.27 -2.02 -0.79
C PHE A 75 9.94 -1.37 -1.22
N ALA A 76 9.78 -0.11 -0.81
CA ALA A 76 8.77 0.79 -1.33
C ALA A 76 9.46 2.04 -1.92
N GLY A 77 9.11 2.38 -3.15
CA GLY A 77 9.62 3.56 -3.86
C GLY A 77 8.55 4.65 -3.95
N PHE A 78 8.93 5.89 -3.69
CA PHE A 78 8.05 7.05 -3.73
C PHE A 78 8.63 8.16 -4.59
N VAL A 79 7.75 8.93 -5.24
CA VAL A 79 8.11 10.10 -6.04
C VAL A 79 7.32 11.33 -5.61
N LEU A 80 8.03 12.44 -5.44
CA LEU A 80 7.45 13.73 -5.11
C LEU A 80 6.68 14.29 -6.31
N THR A 81 5.44 14.73 -6.09
CA THR A 81 4.56 15.20 -7.18
C THR A 81 4.93 16.59 -7.69
N GLU A 82 4.76 16.84 -8.99
CA GLU A 82 5.24 18.08 -9.64
C GLU A 82 4.67 19.39 -9.09
N ASN A 83 3.58 19.35 -8.34
CA ASN A 83 2.97 20.53 -7.72
C ASN A 83 3.59 20.91 -6.37
N VAL A 84 4.48 20.08 -5.81
CA VAL A 84 5.13 20.33 -4.52
C VAL A 84 6.60 20.64 -4.80
N GLU A 85 7.13 21.78 -4.38
CA GLU A 85 8.56 22.10 -4.55
C GLU A 85 9.40 21.52 -3.41
N ARG A 86 8.92 21.66 -2.17
CA ARG A 86 9.54 21.11 -0.97
C ARG A 86 8.51 20.43 -0.10
N MET A 87 8.87 19.28 0.43
CA MET A 87 8.00 18.47 1.27
C MET A 87 8.74 18.00 2.50
N ARG A 88 8.11 18.16 3.65
CA ARG A 88 8.54 17.52 4.88
C ARG A 88 7.87 16.18 5.00
N VAL A 89 8.66 15.16 5.29
CA VAL A 89 8.22 13.77 5.37
C VAL A 89 8.51 13.24 6.77
N ASP A 90 7.52 12.59 7.39
CA ASP A 90 7.67 11.84 8.64
C ASP A 90 7.43 10.36 8.33
N LEU A 91 8.49 9.56 8.30
CA LEU A 91 8.42 8.13 8.09
C LEU A 91 8.34 7.43 9.43
N LYS A 92 7.28 6.64 9.62
CA LYS A 92 7.05 5.83 10.81
C LYS A 92 7.07 4.36 10.42
N SER A 93 7.85 3.54 11.12
CA SER A 93 7.80 2.08 11.01
C SER A 93 7.17 1.51 12.26
N TRP A 94 6.00 0.89 12.13
CA TRP A 94 5.22 0.39 13.25
C TRP A 94 5.77 -0.93 13.77
N MET A 95 5.97 -1.02 15.09
CA MET A 95 6.40 -2.24 15.75
C MET A 95 5.20 -3.05 16.22
N ARG A 96 5.22 -4.35 15.93
CA ARG A 96 4.25 -5.31 16.43
C ARG A 96 4.97 -6.36 17.27
N THR A 97 4.23 -7.12 18.07
CA THR A 97 4.77 -8.25 18.82
C THR A 97 5.39 -9.31 17.91
N SER A 98 4.91 -9.43 16.68
CA SER A 98 5.53 -10.32 15.70
C SER A 98 6.92 -9.81 15.32
N GLY A 99 7.10 -8.53 15.06
CA GLY A 99 8.40 -7.93 14.72
C GLY A 99 8.24 -6.51 14.21
N VAL A 100 9.36 -5.92 13.80
CA VAL A 100 9.42 -4.57 13.21
C VAL A 100 10.23 -4.58 11.92
N PHE A 101 9.83 -3.73 10.97
CA PHE A 101 10.65 -3.43 9.80
C PHE A 101 11.66 -2.35 10.15
N ALA A 102 12.95 -2.61 10.01
CA ALA A 102 14.01 -1.65 10.32
C ALA A 102 14.41 -0.88 9.05
N PRO A 103 13.95 0.38 8.89
CA PRO A 103 14.10 1.09 7.63
C PRO A 103 15.50 1.66 7.44
N LYS A 104 15.98 1.59 6.19
CA LYS A 104 16.99 2.47 5.61
C LYS A 104 16.32 3.27 4.49
N VAL A 105 16.62 4.56 4.42
CA VAL A 105 16.01 5.47 3.43
C VAL A 105 17.08 6.04 2.53
N LEU A 106 16.84 6.01 1.22
CA LEU A 106 17.66 6.68 0.23
C LEU A 106 16.85 7.78 -0.44
N LEU A 107 17.40 8.99 -0.48
CA LEU A 107 16.88 10.09 -1.28
C LEU A 107 17.72 10.20 -2.56
N LEU A 108 17.03 10.12 -3.71
CA LEU A 108 17.69 10.08 -5.01
C LEU A 108 17.40 11.34 -5.82
N SER A 109 18.39 11.73 -6.62
CA SER A 109 18.30 12.82 -7.58
C SER A 109 17.33 12.51 -8.73
N PRO A 110 16.97 13.50 -9.57
CA PRO A 110 16.22 13.26 -10.80
C PRO A 110 16.89 12.26 -11.77
N THR A 111 18.20 12.03 -11.62
CA THR A 111 18.98 11.05 -12.39
C THR A 111 19.23 9.75 -11.60
N PHE A 112 18.44 9.49 -10.55
CA PHE A 112 18.51 8.33 -9.68
C PHE A 112 19.87 8.08 -9.01
N GLN A 113 20.64 9.15 -8.76
CA GLN A 113 21.86 9.06 -7.95
C GLN A 113 21.51 9.25 -6.48
N ILE A 114 22.17 8.52 -5.58
CA ILE A 114 21.97 8.68 -4.13
C ILE A 114 22.55 10.05 -3.72
N VAL A 115 21.69 10.93 -3.20
CA VAL A 115 22.07 12.26 -2.73
C VAL A 115 22.20 12.28 -1.21
N GLU A 116 21.27 11.61 -0.53
CA GLU A 116 21.26 11.50 0.93
C GLU A 116 20.76 10.11 1.33
N SER A 117 21.24 9.60 2.46
CA SER A 117 20.80 8.34 3.04
C SER A 117 20.63 8.47 4.55
N TYR A 118 19.61 7.83 5.09
CA TYR A 118 19.37 7.74 6.52
C TYR A 118 19.45 6.28 6.96
N ASP A 119 20.37 6.00 7.86
CA ASP A 119 20.60 4.68 8.45
C ASP A 119 19.67 4.47 9.66
N LEU A 120 19.57 3.24 10.17
CA LEU A 120 18.65 2.93 11.28
C LEU A 120 18.95 3.77 12.54
N THR A 121 20.21 4.14 12.78
CA THR A 121 20.62 4.97 13.92
C THR A 121 20.09 6.40 13.86
N ASP A 122 19.71 6.86 12.67
CA ASP A 122 19.13 8.19 12.48
C ASP A 122 17.66 8.25 12.90
N PHE A 123 17.01 7.10 13.10
CA PHE A 123 15.62 6.98 13.51
C PHE A 123 15.49 7.05 15.03
N GLU A 124 14.53 7.84 15.49
CA GLU A 124 14.16 7.89 16.90
C GLU A 124 13.18 6.78 17.21
N PHE A 125 13.43 6.02 18.29
CA PHE A 125 12.42 5.15 18.86
C PHE A 125 11.36 5.99 19.58
N LYS A 126 10.09 5.80 19.20
CA LYS A 126 8.93 6.37 19.90
C LYS A 126 8.20 5.27 20.66
N PRO A 127 8.08 5.36 21.99
CA PRO A 127 7.32 4.40 22.77
C PRO A 127 5.82 4.56 22.49
N SER A 128 5.08 3.48 22.76
CA SER A 128 3.64 3.45 22.60
C SER A 128 2.97 4.47 23.53
N SER A 129 1.91 5.09 23.02
CA SER A 129 1.04 6.00 23.77
C SER A 129 -0.41 5.51 23.69
N MET A 130 -1.37 6.25 24.26
CA MET A 130 -2.79 5.86 24.26
C MET A 130 -3.36 5.52 22.87
N PHE A 131 -2.78 6.08 21.79
CA PHE A 131 -3.28 5.90 20.42
C PHE A 131 -2.20 5.46 19.42
N GLN A 132 -0.96 5.22 19.86
CA GLN A 132 0.15 4.90 18.96
C GLN A 132 0.90 3.68 19.45
N LEU A 133 1.28 2.82 18.51
CA LEU A 133 2.18 1.70 18.80
C LEU A 133 3.62 2.20 18.93
N ASN A 134 4.49 1.35 19.47
CA ASN A 134 5.92 1.58 19.38
C ASN A 134 6.33 1.70 17.91
N SER A 135 7.30 2.57 17.61
CA SER A 135 7.68 2.82 16.22
C SER A 135 9.07 3.45 16.08
N TYR A 136 9.70 3.23 14.93
CA TYR A 136 10.84 4.03 14.49
C TYR A 136 10.34 5.25 13.74
N HIS A 137 10.83 6.43 14.07
CA HIS A 137 10.42 7.70 13.46
C HIS A 137 11.63 8.43 12.88
N LYS A 138 11.53 8.85 11.62
CA LYS A 138 12.48 9.80 11.03
C LYS A 138 11.72 10.87 10.28
N ARG A 139 12.10 12.12 10.55
CA ARG A 139 11.66 13.27 9.78
C ARG A 139 12.80 13.82 8.94
N PHE A 140 12.52 14.09 7.67
CA PHE A 140 13.44 14.70 6.72
C PHE A 140 12.69 15.57 5.71
N ASP A 141 13.43 16.38 4.97
CA ASP A 141 12.88 17.29 3.97
C ASP A 141 13.34 16.83 2.56
N MET A 142 12.41 16.74 1.63
CA MET A 142 12.65 16.44 0.21
C MET A 142 12.42 17.69 -0.64
N ASN A 143 13.17 17.81 -1.74
CA ASN A 143 13.03 18.89 -2.71
C ASN A 143 12.96 18.32 -4.12
N GLN A 144 12.05 18.83 -4.95
CA GLN A 144 11.89 18.35 -6.33
C GLN A 144 13.12 18.48 -7.21
N ALA A 145 13.92 19.53 -7.02
CA ALA A 145 15.07 19.77 -7.87
C ALA A 145 16.23 18.82 -7.55
N THR A 146 16.36 18.41 -6.28
CA THR A 146 17.55 17.70 -5.80
C THR A 146 17.27 16.27 -5.36
N THR A 147 16.13 16.00 -4.73
CA THR A 147 15.76 14.70 -4.13
C THR A 147 14.29 14.34 -4.39
N PRO A 148 13.83 14.23 -5.65
CA PRO A 148 12.44 13.93 -5.96
C PRO A 148 12.03 12.48 -5.66
N TYR A 149 12.98 11.54 -5.55
CA TYR A 149 12.68 10.12 -5.32
C TYR A 149 13.14 9.68 -3.94
N MET A 150 12.37 8.79 -3.32
CA MET A 150 12.69 8.18 -2.03
C MET A 150 12.50 6.67 -2.11
N VAL A 151 13.47 5.91 -1.60
CA VAL A 151 13.37 4.45 -1.47
C VAL A 151 13.48 4.08 -0.01
N VAL A 152 12.55 3.25 0.47
CA VAL A 152 12.55 2.69 1.82
C VAL A 152 12.74 1.18 1.72
N TYR A 153 13.78 0.65 2.36
CA TYR A 153 14.12 -0.79 2.35
C TYR A 153 14.75 -1.21 3.69
N SER A 154 15.07 -2.50 3.88
CA SER A 154 15.73 -3.01 5.08
C SER A 154 16.91 -3.92 4.70
N PRO A 155 18.17 -3.46 4.88
CA PRO A 155 19.38 -4.28 4.69
C PRO A 155 19.37 -5.61 5.44
N LEU A 156 20.22 -6.56 5.04
CA LEU A 156 20.33 -7.86 5.75
C LEU A 156 20.73 -7.70 7.21
N GLU A 157 21.78 -6.91 7.47
CA GLU A 157 22.25 -6.60 8.84
C GLU A 157 21.13 -6.06 9.73
N TYR A 158 20.25 -5.23 9.16
CA TYR A 158 19.15 -4.66 9.93
C TYR A 158 18.11 -5.72 10.27
N ARG A 159 17.81 -6.64 9.35
CA ARG A 159 16.82 -7.71 9.57
C ARG A 159 17.28 -8.73 10.62
N GLU A 160 18.57 -8.97 10.73
CA GLU A 160 19.18 -9.83 11.75
C GLU A 160 19.22 -9.18 13.14
N GLY A 161 19.02 -7.86 13.20
CA GLY A 161 19.00 -7.10 14.44
C GLY A 161 17.72 -7.24 15.27
N GLN A 162 17.74 -6.61 16.44
CA GLN A 162 16.63 -6.56 17.38
C GLN A 162 16.62 -5.22 18.11
N ILE A 163 15.47 -4.88 18.70
CA ILE A 163 15.33 -3.73 19.60
C ILE A 163 14.75 -4.15 20.94
N GLU A 164 15.37 -3.65 22.02
CA GLU A 164 14.84 -3.74 23.37
C GLU A 164 13.89 -2.57 23.60
N VAL A 165 12.61 -2.86 23.78
CA VAL A 165 11.57 -1.86 24.00
C VAL A 165 11.43 -1.62 25.50
N PRO A 166 11.65 -0.39 26.01
CA PRO A 166 11.49 -0.12 27.42
C PRO A 166 10.07 -0.41 27.91
N HIS A 167 9.95 -1.12 29.03
CA HIS A 167 8.64 -1.43 29.60
C HIS A 167 7.90 -0.14 30.03
N PRO A 168 6.59 0.02 29.76
CA PRO A 168 5.85 1.25 30.02
C PRO A 168 5.92 1.72 31.49
N GLU A 169 5.88 0.79 32.45
CA GLU A 169 6.03 1.13 33.87
C GLU A 169 7.39 1.77 34.22
N ARG A 170 8.45 1.46 33.47
CA ARG A 170 9.77 2.11 33.67
C ARG A 170 9.74 3.54 33.15
N ILE A 171 9.18 3.77 31.97
CA ILE A 171 9.03 5.10 31.38
C ILE A 171 8.21 5.98 32.34
N ARG A 172 7.07 5.45 32.81
CA ARG A 172 6.20 6.15 33.76
C ARG A 172 6.88 6.46 35.09
N ALA A 173 7.63 5.52 35.66
CA ALA A 173 8.34 5.73 36.91
C ALA A 173 9.40 6.83 36.76
N GLU A 174 10.11 6.88 35.63
CA GLU A 174 11.09 7.91 35.31
C GLU A 174 10.45 9.29 35.15
N GLU A 175 9.32 9.39 34.43
CA GLU A 175 8.55 10.63 34.28
C GLU A 175 8.01 11.17 35.61
N LEU A 176 7.59 10.27 36.52
CA LEU A 176 7.08 10.63 37.84
C LEU A 176 8.19 10.80 38.90
N GLY A 177 9.46 10.62 38.54
CA GLY A 177 10.60 10.68 39.47
C GLY A 177 10.55 9.61 40.57
N MET A 178 9.89 8.48 40.32
CA MET A 178 9.78 7.35 41.23
C MET A 178 10.96 6.38 41.05
N ALA A 179 11.13 5.46 42.00
CA ALA A 179 12.10 4.38 41.85
C ALA A 179 11.74 3.49 40.65
N ARG A 180 12.73 3.20 39.79
CA ARG A 180 12.54 2.33 38.62
C ARG A 180 12.15 0.92 39.06
N PRO A 181 11.02 0.38 38.60
CA PRO A 181 10.59 -0.97 38.95
C PRO A 181 11.52 -2.03 38.32
N MET A 182 11.63 -3.19 38.98
CA MET A 182 12.36 -4.34 38.45
C MET A 182 11.47 -5.10 37.45
N VAL A 183 11.44 -4.63 36.21
CA VAL A 183 10.72 -5.27 35.10
C VAL A 183 11.66 -5.49 33.92
N THR A 184 11.47 -6.61 33.22
CA THR A 184 12.23 -6.95 32.02
C THR A 184 11.65 -6.23 30.81
N ASP A 185 12.51 -5.63 29.99
CA ASP A 185 12.12 -4.97 28.76
C ASP A 185 11.91 -6.02 27.65
N PRO A 186 10.77 -6.00 26.93
CA PRO A 186 10.54 -6.92 25.83
C PRO A 186 11.49 -6.66 24.66
N ILE A 187 12.02 -7.74 24.08
CA ILE A 187 12.85 -7.69 22.88
C ILE A 187 11.98 -7.99 21.65
N ILE A 188 12.04 -7.12 20.64
CA ILE A 188 11.36 -7.28 19.36
C ILE A 188 12.41 -7.52 18.27
N GLN A 189 12.30 -8.67 17.59
CA GLN A 189 13.16 -8.99 16.45
C GLN A 189 12.78 -8.16 15.23
N HIS A 190 13.78 -7.73 14.47
CA HIS A 190 13.54 -7.17 13.15
C HIS A 190 13.08 -8.27 12.18
N GLN A 191 12.52 -7.87 11.04
CA GLN A 191 11.98 -8.81 10.05
C GLN A 191 12.00 -8.21 8.65
N LYS A 192 11.87 -9.08 7.64
CA LYS A 192 11.81 -8.69 6.22
C LYS A 192 10.56 -7.90 5.81
N PHE A 193 9.51 -7.92 6.64
CA PHE A 193 8.22 -7.31 6.36
C PHE A 193 7.77 -6.37 7.47
N GLY A 194 6.94 -5.39 7.15
CA GLY A 194 6.27 -4.57 8.17
C GLY A 194 5.32 -3.53 7.60
N SER A 195 4.69 -2.80 8.51
CA SER A 195 3.76 -1.73 8.18
C SER A 195 4.43 -0.40 8.48
N LEU A 196 4.34 0.53 7.55
CA LEU A 196 4.89 1.86 7.67
C LEU A 196 3.82 2.90 7.33
N GLU A 197 4.01 4.10 7.87
CA GLU A 197 3.19 5.27 7.58
C GLU A 197 4.10 6.42 7.17
N LEU A 198 3.63 7.17 6.18
CA LEU A 198 4.32 8.32 5.64
C LEU A 198 3.44 9.55 5.81
N ASP A 199 3.75 10.42 6.77
CA ASP A 199 3.11 11.74 6.84
C ASP A 199 3.82 12.71 5.90
N MET A 200 3.05 13.43 5.11
CA MET A 200 3.55 14.34 4.08
C MET A 200 3.02 15.74 4.35
N LYS A 201 3.93 16.68 4.54
CA LYS A 201 3.60 18.09 4.76
C LYS A 201 4.31 18.95 3.72
N PRO A 202 3.60 19.37 2.65
CA PRO A 202 4.15 20.32 1.69
C PRO A 202 4.56 21.61 2.39
N THR A 203 5.82 22.01 2.27
CA THR A 203 6.34 23.25 2.85
C THR A 203 6.47 24.37 1.80
N ALA A 204 6.54 24.00 0.52
CA ALA A 204 6.44 24.91 -0.60
C ALA A 204 5.69 24.22 -1.75
N LEU A 205 4.65 24.88 -2.26
CA LEU A 205 3.90 24.43 -3.43
C LEU A 205 4.29 25.26 -4.65
N ARG A 206 4.25 24.64 -5.83
CA ARG A 206 4.49 25.32 -7.10
C ARG A 206 3.31 25.11 -8.04
N SER A 207 2.97 26.15 -8.80
CA SER A 207 2.06 26.00 -9.94
C SER A 207 2.76 25.16 -11.02
N TYR A 208 2.08 24.16 -11.56
CA TYR A 208 2.56 23.37 -12.69
C TYR A 208 1.52 23.43 -13.81
N ARG A 209 1.95 23.28 -15.07
CA ARG A 209 1.01 23.02 -16.16
C ARG A 209 0.63 21.55 -16.08
N ALA A 210 -0.66 21.25 -16.00
CA ALA A 210 -1.17 19.92 -16.30
C ALA A 210 -0.95 19.65 -17.80
N SER A 211 0.25 19.18 -18.16
CA SER A 211 0.51 18.64 -19.49
C SER A 211 0.26 17.13 -19.43
N GLU A 212 -0.63 16.67 -20.31
CA GLU A 212 -1.09 15.29 -20.51
C GLU A 212 -2.03 14.73 -19.43
N ALA A 213 -3.32 15.00 -19.61
CA ALA A 213 -4.32 13.98 -19.35
C ALA A 213 -3.88 12.70 -20.11
N PRO A 214 -3.92 11.51 -19.48
CA PRO A 214 -3.60 10.27 -20.17
C PRO A 214 -4.48 10.21 -21.42
N LYS A 215 -3.85 10.20 -22.60
CA LYS A 215 -4.57 9.84 -23.81
C LYS A 215 -5.18 8.48 -23.51
N ALA A 216 -6.50 8.43 -23.45
CA ALA A 216 -7.22 7.17 -23.56
C ALA A 216 -6.64 6.49 -24.78
N THR A 217 -5.89 5.41 -24.56
CA THR A 217 -5.44 4.51 -25.60
C THR A 217 -6.72 3.98 -26.22
N VAL A 218 -7.20 4.65 -27.27
CA VAL A 218 -8.28 4.12 -28.09
C VAL A 218 -7.71 2.83 -28.64
N ALA A 219 -8.19 1.73 -28.09
CA ALA A 219 -7.91 0.41 -28.60
C ALA A 219 -8.28 0.42 -30.09
N THR A 220 -7.27 0.50 -30.94
CA THR A 220 -7.41 0.14 -32.35
C THR A 220 -7.98 -1.27 -32.39
N PRO A 221 -9.17 -1.49 -32.98
CA PRO A 221 -9.68 -2.83 -33.14
C PRO A 221 -8.73 -3.60 -34.05
N VAL A 222 -8.26 -4.74 -33.55
CA VAL A 222 -7.50 -5.74 -34.30
C VAL A 222 -8.39 -6.21 -35.46
N VAL A 223 -8.11 -5.73 -36.67
CA VAL A 223 -8.70 -6.28 -37.89
C VAL A 223 -7.90 -7.52 -38.26
N THR A 224 -8.56 -8.67 -38.13
CA THR A 224 -8.11 -9.98 -38.56
C THR A 224 -7.68 -9.97 -40.03
N GLN A 225 -6.52 -10.57 -40.29
CA GLN A 225 -5.90 -10.73 -41.60
C GLN A 225 -6.75 -11.58 -42.54
N ALA A 226 -7.00 -11.08 -43.76
CA ALA A 226 -7.28 -11.88 -44.94
C ALA A 226 -6.45 -11.32 -46.12
N LYS A 227 -5.87 -12.23 -46.91
CA LYS A 227 -4.82 -12.07 -47.94
C LYS A 227 -5.41 -12.37 -49.34
N PRO A 228 -4.85 -11.90 -50.49
CA PRO A 228 -4.65 -10.53 -50.99
C PRO A 228 -5.33 -10.34 -52.39
N ALA A 229 -4.89 -9.34 -53.18
CA ALA A 229 -5.22 -9.03 -54.60
C ALA A 229 -6.39 -8.02 -54.78
N VAL A 230 -6.35 -6.97 -55.63
CA VAL A 230 -5.43 -6.48 -56.67
C VAL A 230 -5.77 -4.98 -56.94
N ALA A 231 -4.80 -4.24 -57.52
CA ALA A 231 -4.93 -3.02 -58.34
C ALA A 231 -5.18 -1.63 -57.69
N ALA A 232 -4.11 -0.84 -57.74
CA ALA A 232 -3.97 0.38 -58.54
C ALA A 232 -4.41 1.76 -58.01
N ALA A 233 -3.52 2.70 -58.32
CA ALA A 233 -3.64 4.17 -58.47
C ALA A 233 -3.39 5.06 -57.25
N ALA A 234 -2.40 5.93 -57.43
CA ALA A 234 -1.93 7.01 -56.56
C ALA A 234 -2.63 8.35 -56.93
N PRO A 235 -2.13 9.54 -56.56
CA PRO A 235 -2.58 10.32 -55.39
C PRO A 235 -3.03 11.76 -55.77
N VAL A 236 -3.90 12.44 -55.01
CA VAL A 236 -4.03 13.92 -55.12
C VAL A 236 -4.49 14.60 -53.81
N ALA A 237 -3.61 15.49 -53.34
CA ALA A 237 -3.75 16.80 -52.70
C ALA A 237 -5.00 17.26 -51.88
N ALA A 238 -4.66 17.95 -50.79
CA ALA A 238 -5.36 19.05 -50.10
C ALA A 238 -5.77 20.21 -51.08
N PRO A 239 -6.53 21.28 -50.73
CA PRO A 239 -6.60 21.92 -49.40
C PRO A 239 -7.92 22.66 -48.98
N ALA A 240 -7.86 23.18 -47.75
CA ALA A 240 -8.36 24.47 -47.23
C ALA A 240 -9.87 24.86 -47.22
N ALA A 241 -10.28 25.16 -45.97
CA ALA A 241 -11.00 26.35 -45.50
C ALA A 241 -12.48 26.56 -45.82
N ILE A 242 -13.31 26.62 -44.77
CA ILE A 242 -14.43 27.57 -44.67
C ILE A 242 -14.57 28.09 -43.22
N THR A 243 -14.73 29.41 -43.17
CA THR A 243 -15.11 30.36 -42.12
C THR A 243 -16.37 30.03 -41.32
N THR A 244 -16.47 30.51 -40.07
CA THR A 244 -17.40 31.59 -39.61
C THR A 244 -17.60 31.57 -38.09
N ALA A 245 -17.73 32.79 -37.52
CA ALA A 245 -18.60 33.20 -36.41
C ALA A 245 -18.52 32.47 -35.05
N THR A 246 -18.81 33.02 -33.87
CA THR A 246 -19.05 34.34 -33.23
C THR A 246 -19.39 33.95 -31.78
N ALA A 247 -19.24 34.89 -30.84
CA ALA A 247 -19.95 34.95 -29.54
C ALA A 247 -19.39 34.17 -28.34
N ALA A 248 -19.00 34.98 -27.37
CA ALA A 248 -18.95 34.71 -25.95
C ALA A 248 -20.28 34.17 -25.38
N SER A 249 -20.21 33.40 -24.28
CA SER A 249 -20.86 33.74 -23.00
C SER A 249 -20.67 32.63 -21.96
N VAL A 250 -20.18 33.02 -20.77
CA VAL A 250 -20.55 32.62 -19.39
C VAL A 250 -21.08 31.20 -19.05
N ALA A 251 -20.53 30.72 -17.93
CA ALA A 251 -21.08 29.83 -16.89
C ALA A 251 -22.53 29.33 -17.04
N SER A 252 -22.72 28.03 -16.87
CA SER A 252 -24.00 27.43 -16.44
C SER A 252 -23.80 26.05 -15.81
N SER A 253 -24.20 25.94 -14.55
CA SER A 253 -24.69 24.73 -13.93
C SER A 253 -25.88 24.19 -14.73
N SER A 254 -25.76 22.98 -15.28
CA SER A 254 -26.90 22.26 -15.86
C SER A 254 -26.90 20.80 -15.40
N SER A 255 -27.98 20.44 -14.71
CA SER A 255 -28.46 19.08 -14.47
C SER A 255 -28.40 18.25 -15.76
N ALA A 256 -27.43 17.36 -15.87
CA ALA A 256 -27.40 16.38 -16.94
C ALA A 256 -28.44 15.31 -16.63
N LYS A 257 -29.50 15.25 -17.44
CA LYS A 257 -30.45 14.14 -17.47
C LYS A 257 -29.67 12.86 -17.74
N MET A 258 -29.89 11.83 -16.93
CA MET A 258 -29.17 10.56 -17.04
C MET A 258 -29.40 9.91 -18.42
N LEU A 259 -28.39 9.18 -18.93
CA LEU A 259 -28.51 8.44 -20.18
C LEU A 259 -29.60 7.34 -20.06
N PRO A 260 -30.40 7.06 -21.11
CA PRO A 260 -31.49 6.08 -21.06
C PRO A 260 -31.03 4.66 -20.68
N GLU A 261 -29.84 4.25 -21.11
CA GLU A 261 -29.28 2.93 -20.79
C GLU A 261 -28.92 2.80 -19.31
N SER A 262 -28.36 3.86 -18.72
CA SER A 262 -28.10 3.92 -17.29
C SER A 262 -29.40 3.93 -16.48
N GLU A 263 -30.46 4.55 -17.01
CA GLU A 263 -31.78 4.56 -16.39
C GLU A 263 -32.43 3.19 -16.36
N ALA A 264 -32.35 2.45 -17.47
CA ALA A 264 -32.80 1.07 -17.51
C ALA A 264 -32.00 0.18 -16.53
N PHE A 265 -30.69 0.40 -16.40
CA PHE A 265 -29.84 -0.33 -15.46
C PHE A 265 -30.28 -0.12 -14.00
N TYR A 266 -30.41 1.12 -13.55
CA TYR A 266 -30.86 1.41 -12.19
C TYR A 266 -32.27 0.87 -11.92
N ASN A 267 -33.20 1.03 -12.85
CA ASN A 267 -34.57 0.51 -12.70
C ASN A 267 -34.59 -1.03 -12.58
N SER A 268 -33.71 -1.74 -13.29
CA SER A 268 -33.59 -3.20 -13.18
C SER A 268 -33.05 -3.65 -11.82
N GLN A 269 -32.09 -2.91 -11.25
CA GLN A 269 -31.48 -3.20 -9.96
C GLN A 269 -32.43 -2.89 -8.79
N ILE A 270 -33.18 -1.79 -8.90
CA ILE A 270 -34.25 -1.44 -7.94
C ILE A 270 -35.31 -2.54 -7.94
N LYS A 271 -35.72 -3.02 -9.12
CA LYS A 271 -36.67 -4.14 -9.24
C LYS A 271 -36.16 -5.41 -8.59
N ALA A 272 -34.92 -5.81 -8.89
CA ALA A 272 -34.32 -7.01 -8.30
C ALA A 272 -34.19 -6.91 -6.77
N ALA A 273 -33.87 -5.73 -6.24
CA ALA A 273 -33.76 -5.50 -4.80
C ALA A 273 -35.13 -5.58 -4.11
N VAL A 274 -36.20 -5.01 -4.68
CA VAL A 274 -37.56 -5.12 -4.14
C VAL A 274 -38.06 -6.57 -4.21
N GLU A 275 -37.84 -7.28 -5.32
CA GLU A 275 -38.20 -8.70 -5.46
C GLU A 275 -37.44 -9.60 -4.47
N SER A 276 -36.22 -9.21 -4.08
CA SER A 276 -35.41 -9.91 -3.08
C SER A 276 -35.71 -9.47 -1.64
N ASN A 277 -36.74 -8.63 -1.43
CA ASN A 277 -37.13 -8.06 -0.14
C ASN A 277 -36.02 -7.24 0.55
N ASP A 278 -35.05 -6.74 -0.23
CA ASP A 278 -33.92 -5.92 0.23
C ASP A 278 -34.26 -4.43 0.04
N MET A 279 -35.11 -3.93 0.95
CA MET A 279 -35.67 -2.58 0.89
C MET A 279 -34.61 -1.48 1.08
N GLN A 280 -33.58 -1.73 1.86
CA GLN A 280 -32.48 -0.77 2.11
C GLN A 280 -31.64 -0.58 0.85
N LYS A 281 -31.32 -1.66 0.15
CA LYS A 281 -30.62 -1.60 -1.13
C LYS A 281 -31.48 -0.93 -2.21
N ALA A 282 -32.78 -1.23 -2.26
CA ALA A 282 -33.70 -0.61 -3.21
C ALA A 282 -33.79 0.92 -3.02
N LEU A 283 -33.89 1.40 -1.78
CA LEU A 283 -33.88 2.84 -1.46
C LEU A 283 -32.56 3.51 -1.84
N THR A 284 -31.43 2.87 -1.50
CA THR A 284 -30.09 3.40 -1.82
C THR A 284 -29.91 3.57 -3.33
N LEU A 285 -30.31 2.56 -4.12
CA LEU A 285 -30.23 2.60 -5.58
C LEU A 285 -31.17 3.65 -6.20
N MET A 286 -32.34 3.85 -5.62
CA MET A 286 -33.28 4.89 -6.06
C MET A 286 -32.71 6.30 -5.81
N GLU A 287 -32.15 6.55 -4.62
CA GLU A 287 -31.54 7.84 -4.28
C GLU A 287 -30.31 8.15 -5.15
N GLU A 288 -29.49 7.13 -5.42
CA GLU A 288 -28.33 7.26 -6.29
C GLU A 288 -28.75 7.58 -7.73
N ALA A 289 -29.75 6.88 -8.27
CA ALA A 289 -30.31 7.15 -9.58
C ALA A 289 -30.92 8.55 -9.68
N LYS A 290 -31.66 9.00 -8.64
CA LYS A 290 -32.24 10.36 -8.57
C LYS A 290 -31.15 11.43 -8.54
N ARG A 291 -30.08 11.21 -7.76
CA ARG A 291 -28.90 12.09 -7.70
C ARG A 291 -28.16 12.14 -9.03
N ALA A 292 -28.14 11.02 -9.76
CA ALA A 292 -27.57 10.94 -11.11
C ALA A 292 -28.47 11.54 -12.20
N GLY A 293 -29.66 12.07 -11.85
CA GLY A 293 -30.57 12.73 -12.79
C GLY A 293 -31.57 11.79 -13.48
N SER A 294 -31.87 10.63 -12.88
CA SER A 294 -32.99 9.77 -13.29
C SER A 294 -34.33 10.45 -13.02
N SER A 295 -35.24 10.37 -13.99
CA SER A 295 -36.62 10.84 -13.84
C SER A 295 -37.61 9.73 -13.52
N THR A 296 -37.21 8.46 -13.68
CA THR A 296 -38.10 7.29 -13.55
C THR A 296 -37.85 6.43 -12.31
N ALA A 297 -36.66 6.48 -11.70
CA ALA A 297 -36.29 5.61 -10.58
C ALA A 297 -37.25 5.67 -9.38
N GLU A 298 -37.69 6.88 -9.00
CA GLU A 298 -38.63 7.06 -7.88
C GLU A 298 -40.02 6.50 -8.20
N ALA A 299 -40.50 6.69 -9.43
CA ALA A 299 -41.78 6.13 -9.87
C ALA A 299 -41.75 4.60 -9.90
N THR A 300 -40.68 4.00 -10.42
CA THR A 300 -40.49 2.54 -10.46
C THR A 300 -40.44 1.94 -9.06
N PHE A 301 -39.73 2.57 -8.12
CA PHE A 301 -39.71 2.11 -6.73
C PHE A 301 -41.11 2.16 -6.09
N LEU A 302 -41.83 3.28 -6.25
CA LEU A 302 -43.18 3.45 -5.69
C LEU A 302 -44.23 2.49 -6.27
N GLU A 303 -44.09 2.08 -7.53
CA GLU A 303 -44.96 1.08 -8.16
C GLU A 303 -44.73 -0.31 -7.57
N LEU A 304 -43.47 -0.68 -7.36
CA LEU A 304 -43.08 -2.01 -6.88
C LEU A 304 -43.46 -2.26 -5.42
N ILE A 305 -43.44 -1.23 -4.57
CA ILE A 305 -43.82 -1.35 -3.15
C ILE A 305 -45.33 -1.31 -2.90
N LYS A 306 -46.12 -0.86 -3.87
CA LYS A 306 -47.60 -0.83 -3.78
C LYS A 306 -48.24 -2.17 -4.15
N LYS A 307 -47.44 -3.12 -4.63
CA LYS A 307 -47.86 -4.42 -5.12
C LYS A 307 -47.68 -5.49 -4.04
#